data_AF-A0AAU6K0I1-F1
#
_entry.id   AF-A0AAU6K0I1-F1
#
_cell.length_a   1.000
_cell.length_b   1.000
_cell.length_c   1.000
_cell.angle_alpha   90.00
_cell.angle_beta   90.00
_cell.angle_gamma   90.00
#
_symmetry.space_group_name_H-M   'P 1'
#
loop_
_entity.id
_entity.type
_entity.pdbx_description
1 polymer ?
#
loop_
_entity_poly.entity_id
_entity_poly.type
_entity_poly.pdbx_seq_one_letter_code
_entity_poly.pdbx_strand_id
1 'polypeptide(L)' 'MSANESWRMSVDGEEFEVSQPDNTPGSYDFIWLTGPDPGYGFGFTTHPPVQADTAELEEAIRDFLSQVDPDTGHIE' A
#
# COMPACT_ATOMS: atom_id res chain seq x y z
N MET A 1 7.82 -15.89 -16.91
CA MET A 1 7.18 -14.57 -17.00
C MET A 1 6.79 -14.24 -15.58
N SER A 2 7.71 -13.63 -14.83
CA SER A 2 7.45 -13.19 -13.46
C SER A 2 6.94 -11.77 -13.56
N ALA A 3 5.64 -11.61 -13.75
CA ALA A 3 5.02 -10.34 -13.48
C ALA A 3 4.81 -10.33 -11.97
N ASN A 4 5.54 -9.49 -11.24
CA ASN A 4 5.06 -9.08 -9.93
C ASN A 4 3.63 -8.58 -10.18
N GLU A 5 2.63 -9.33 -9.73
CA GLU A 5 1.24 -8.93 -9.96
C GLU A 5 1.01 -7.69 -9.11
N SER A 6 0.93 -6.55 -9.80
CA SER A 6 0.48 -5.32 -9.20
C SER A 6 -0.99 -5.12 -9.52
N TRP A 7 -1.77 -4.79 -8.50
CA TRP A 7 -3.18 -4.46 -8.64
C TRP A 7 -3.47 -3.11 -8.00
N ARG A 8 -4.55 -2.47 -8.45
CA ARG A 8 -4.97 -1.18 -7.88
C ARG A 8 -6.06 -1.41 -6.84
N MET A 9 -5.92 -0.72 -5.72
CA MET A 9 -6.90 -0.64 -4.65
C MET A 9 -7.33 0.81 -4.48
N SER A 10 -8.63 1.02 -4.31
CA SER A 10 -9.19 2.33 -3.99
C SER A 10 -9.62 2.34 -2.53
N VAL A 11 -9.00 3.19 -1.70
CA VAL A 11 -9.29 3.33 -0.27
C VAL A 11 -9.63 4.78 0.01
N ASP A 12 -10.78 5.03 0.62
CA ASP A 12 -11.28 6.40 0.95
C ASP A 12 -11.38 7.39 -0.23
N GLY A 13 -11.40 6.88 -1.47
CA GLY A 13 -11.41 7.71 -2.68
C GLY A 13 -10.03 7.93 -3.31
N GLU A 14 -9.00 7.32 -2.75
CA GLU A 14 -7.62 7.42 -3.18
C GLU A 14 -7.15 6.10 -3.80
N GLU A 15 -6.37 6.17 -4.88
CA GLU A 15 -5.87 4.99 -5.58
C GLU A 15 -4.44 4.65 -5.15
N PHE A 16 -4.26 3.39 -4.80
CA PHE A 16 -3.00 2.78 -4.43
C PHE A 16 -2.70 1.61 -5.38
N GLU A 17 -1.47 1.54 -5.88
CA GLU A 17 -0.96 0.37 -6.57
C GLU A 17 -0.24 -0.53 -5.57
N VAL A 18 -0.76 -1.74 -5.38
CA VAL A 18 -0.21 -2.74 -4.49
C VAL A 18 0.54 -3.75 -5.31
N SER A 19 1.81 -3.98 -4.97
CA SER A 19 2.67 -4.97 -5.62
C SER A 19 3.18 -5.97 -4.61
N GLN A 20 2.99 -7.26 -4.89
CA GLN A 20 3.58 -8.33 -4.10
C GLN A 20 4.76 -8.96 -4.84
N PRO A 21 5.98 -9.01 -4.27
CA PRO A 21 7.08 -9.76 -4.86
C PRO A 21 6.81 -11.26 -4.71
N ASP A 22 6.87 -12.02 -5.81
CA ASP A 22 6.67 -13.49 -5.84
C ASP A 22 7.51 -14.28 -4.82
N ASN A 23 8.63 -13.69 -4.37
CA ASN A 23 9.60 -14.35 -3.51
C ASN A 23 9.52 -13.93 -2.03
N THR A 24 8.54 -13.08 -1.67
CA THR A 24 8.40 -12.54 -0.30
C THR A 24 6.92 -12.55 0.12
N PRO A 25 6.38 -13.71 0.54
CA PRO A 25 5.02 -13.78 1.08
C PRO A 25 4.89 -12.87 2.31
N GLY A 26 3.79 -12.10 2.35
CA GLY A 26 3.57 -11.13 3.42
C GLY A 26 4.34 -9.82 3.27
N SER A 27 5.00 -9.57 2.14
CA SER A 27 5.57 -8.25 1.84
C SER A 27 4.81 -7.62 0.68
N TYR A 28 4.34 -6.40 0.90
CA TYR A 28 3.56 -5.63 -0.05
C TYR A 28 4.18 -4.24 -0.19
N ASP A 29 4.28 -3.77 -1.42
CA ASP A 29 4.69 -2.41 -1.74
C ASP A 29 3.45 -1.64 -2.20
N PHE A 30 3.17 -0.51 -1.55
CA PHE A 30 2.04 0.35 -1.86
C PHE A 30 2.55 1.66 -2.46
N ILE A 31 2.07 2.01 -3.65
CA ILE A 31 2.37 3.28 -4.31
C ILE A 31 1.08 4.09 -4.41
N TRP A 32 1.06 5.26 -3.79
CA TRP A 32 -0.04 6.20 -3.83
C TRP A 32 -0.03 6.97 -5.16
N LEU A 33 -1.08 6.78 -5.95
CA LEU A 33 -1.18 7.32 -7.31
C LEU A 33 -1.92 8.66 -7.36
N THR A 34 -2.91 8.85 -6.49
CA THR A 34 -3.76 10.06 -6.44
C THR A 34 -3.35 11.04 -5.35
N GLY A 35 -2.32 10.71 -4.57
CA GLY A 35 -1.81 11.57 -3.50
C GLY A 35 -1.19 12.86 -4.03
N PRO A 36 -0.94 13.82 -3.12
CA PRO A 36 -0.29 15.09 -3.47
C PRO A 36 1.16 14.91 -3.96
N ASP A 37 1.83 13.81 -3.58
CA ASP A 37 3.14 13.41 -4.11
C ASP A 37 3.01 12.10 -4.93
N PRO A 38 2.93 12.18 -6.27
CA PRO A 38 2.72 11.01 -7.11
C PRO A 38 3.95 10.10 -7.08
N GLY A 39 3.76 8.88 -6.60
CA GLY A 39 4.84 7.91 -6.42
C GLY A 39 5.32 7.78 -4.97
N TYR A 40 4.75 8.55 -4.05
CA TYR A 40 4.92 8.32 -2.62
C TYR A 40 4.19 7.03 -2.21
N GLY A 41 4.70 6.34 -1.19
CA GLY A 41 4.24 5.00 -0.88
C GLY A 41 4.85 4.46 0.39
N PHE A 42 4.45 3.25 0.76
CA PHE A 42 4.97 2.56 1.92
C PHE A 42 5.07 1.05 1.70
N GLY A 43 6.04 0.43 2.35
CA GLY A 43 6.15 -1.02 2.40
C GLY A 43 5.41 -1.55 3.62
N PHE A 44 4.56 -2.56 3.43
CA PHE A 44 3.90 -3.28 4.50
C PHE A 44 4.43 -4.70 4.56
N THR A 45 4.78 -5.15 5.76
CA THR A 45 5.17 -6.54 6.00
C THR A 45 4.38 -7.14 7.14
N THR A 46 3.73 -8.28 6.89
CA THR A 46 3.02 -9.04 7.90
C THR A 46 4.00 -9.91 8.68
N HIS A 47 3.81 -10.03 9.99
CA HIS A 47 4.52 -11.00 10.83
C HIS A 47 3.50 -11.87 11.58
N PRO A 48 3.41 -13.19 11.30
CA PRO A 48 4.25 -14.01 10.40
C PRO A 48 4.12 -13.62 8.91
N PRO A 49 5.07 -14.03 8.03
CA PRO A 49 5.06 -13.72 6.59
C PRO A 49 3.98 -14.53 5.86
N VAL A 50 2.73 -14.21 6.14
CA VAL A 50 1.54 -14.82 5.54
C VAL A 50 0.91 -13.85 4.55
N GLN A 51 0.13 -14.34 3.60
CA GLN A 51 -0.61 -13.45 2.70
C GLN A 51 -1.64 -12.68 3.53
N ALA A 52 -1.59 -11.35 3.47
CA ALA A 52 -2.60 -10.49 4.05
C ALA A 52 -3.84 -10.51 3.16
N ASP A 53 -5.01 -10.52 3.79
CA ASP A 53 -6.28 -10.36 3.07
C ASP A 53 -6.45 -8.91 2.59
N THR A 54 -7.31 -8.70 1.59
CA THR A 54 -7.61 -7.35 1.07
C THR A 54 -8.00 -6.38 2.19
N ALA A 55 -8.77 -6.84 3.18
CA ALA A 55 -9.16 -6.02 4.33
C ALA A 55 -7.95 -5.54 5.16
N GLU A 56 -6.95 -6.39 5.39
CA GLU A 56 -5.73 -6.00 6.11
C GLU A 56 -4.93 -4.95 5.33
N LEU A 57 -4.87 -5.09 4.01
CA LEU A 57 -4.21 -4.11 3.14
C LEU A 57 -4.97 -2.77 3.15
N GLU A 58 -6.30 -2.79 3.12
CA GLU A 58 -7.14 -1.59 3.25
C GLU A 58 -6.95 -0.90 4.61
N GLU A 59 -6.87 -1.68 5.69
CA GLU A 59 -6.61 -1.14 7.03
C GLU A 59 -5.21 -0.52 7.12
N ALA A 60 -4.18 -1.17 6.55
CA ALA A 60 -2.83 -0.61 6.50
C ALA A 60 -2.76 0.70 5.70
N ILE A 61 -3.46 0.78 4.56
CA ILE A 61 -3.57 2.03 3.79
C ILE A 61 -4.30 3.10 4.61
N ARG A 62 -5.41 2.77 5.27
CA ARG A 62 -6.16 3.72 6.08
C ARG A 62 -5.35 4.23 7.27
N ASP A 63 -4.59 3.35 7.91
CA ASP A 63 -3.68 3.73 9.00
C ASP A 63 -2.59 4.68 8.49
N PHE A 64 -1.98 4.37 7.34
CA PHE A 64 -1.03 5.26 6.67
C PHE A 64 -1.64 6.63 6.36
N LEU A 65 -2.84 6.66 5.77
CA LEU A 65 -3.56 7.91 5.48
C LEU A 65 -3.93 8.70 6.75
N SER A 66 -4.18 8.00 7.86
CA SER A 66 -4.43 8.67 9.15
C SER A 66 -3.17 9.26 9.78
N GLN A 67 -1.99 8.76 9.41
CA GLN A 67 -0.70 9.30 9.85
C GLN A 67 -0.20 10.41 8.92
N VAL A 68 -0.57 10.34 7.63
CA VAL A 68 -0.24 11.36 6.64
C VAL A 68 -1.06 12.62 6.88
N ASP A 69 -0.40 13.77 6.83
CA ASP A 69 -1.09 15.06 6.82
C ASP A 69 -1.81 15.23 5.47
N PRO A 70 -3.14 15.43 5.42
CA PRO A 70 -3.87 15.56 4.16
C PRO A 70 -3.50 16.82 3.37
N ASP A 71 -2.88 17.81 4.02
CA ASP A 71 -2.41 19.05 3.39
C ASP A 71 -1.02 18.88 2.76
N THR A 72 -0.16 18.01 3.30
CA THR A 72 1.25 17.85 2.86
C THR A 72 1.52 16.51 2.16
N GLY A 73 0.73 15.47 2.43
CA GLY A 73 0.95 14.12 1.91
C GLY A 73 2.07 13.35 2.59
N HIS A 74 2.56 13.80 3.74
CA HIS A 74 3.66 13.15 4.46
C HIS A 74 3.28 12.83 5.91
N ILE A 75 3.86 11.76 6.45
CA ILE A 75 3.80 11.44 7.88
C ILE A 75 4.77 12.39 8.63
N GLU A 76 4.31 13.12 9.66
CA GLU A 76 5.15 14.02 10.48
C GLU A 76 5.64 13.38 11.78
#